data_AF-Q8GY06-F1
#
_entry.id   AF-Q8GY06-F1
#
_cell.length_a   1.000
_cell.length_b   1.000
_cell.length_c   1.000
_cell.angle_alpha   90.00
_cell.angle_beta   90.00
_cell.angle_gamma   90.00
#
_symmetry.space_group_name_H-M   'P 1'
#
loop_
_entity.id
_entity.type
_entity.pdbx_description
1 polymer ?
#
loop_
_entity_poly.entity_id
_entity_poly.type
_entity_poly.pdbx_seq_one_letter_code
_entity_poly.pdbx_strand_id
1 'polypeptide(L)' 'MRCRALNIRRRKRVMVNVSSRKLMTRLRRMVAPETSFSGEVDGATLYRLTADHIFLLQARIQLLRRISSVCGL' A
#
# COMPACT_ATOMS: atom_id res chain seq x y z
N MET A 1 -16.71 -7.10 -35.43
CA MET A 1 -16.33 -7.53 -34.05
C MET A 1 -15.33 -6.64 -33.29
N ARG A 2 -14.69 -5.61 -33.89
CA ARG A 2 -13.66 -4.78 -33.22
C ARG A 2 -14.14 -3.95 -32.01
N CYS A 3 -15.40 -3.48 -32.00
CA CYS A 3 -15.91 -2.65 -30.91
C CYS A 3 -16.00 -3.37 -29.55
N ARG A 4 -16.30 -4.68 -29.54
CA ARG A 4 -16.38 -5.47 -28.30
C ARG A 4 -15.03 -5.58 -27.60
N ALA A 5 -13.96 -5.85 -28.35
CA ALA A 5 -12.61 -5.95 -27.80
C ALA A 5 -12.11 -4.62 -27.19
N LEU A 6 -12.41 -3.49 -27.83
CA LEU A 6 -12.07 -2.15 -27.32
C LEU A 6 -12.81 -1.83 -26.01
N ASN A 7 -14.11 -2.15 -25.93
CA ASN A 7 -14.90 -1.95 -24.71
C ASN A 7 -14.37 -2.80 -23.54
N ILE A 8 -13.97 -4.05 -23.78
CA ILE A 8 -13.35 -4.91 -22.75
C ILE A 8 -12.04 -4.29 -22.25
N ARG A 9 -11.17 -3.81 -23.15
CA ARG A 9 -9.90 -3.15 -22.77
C ARG A 9 -10.14 -1.88 -21.96
N ARG A 10 -11.12 -1.05 -22.35
CA ARG A 10 -11.51 0.15 -21.59
C ARG A 10 -12.01 -0.22 -20.20
N ARG A 11 -12.91 -1.21 -20.07
CA ARG A 11 -13.40 -1.71 -18.78
C ARG A 11 -12.26 -2.23 -17.90
N LYS A 12 -11.31 -2.99 -18.48
CA LYS A 12 -10.13 -3.48 -17.75
C LYS A 12 -9.26 -2.32 -17.24
N ARG A 13 -8.98 -1.30 -18.06
CA ARG A 13 -8.23 -0.11 -17.62
C ARG A 13 -8.96 0.67 -16.53
N VAL A 14 -10.27 0.86 -16.65
CA VAL A 14 -11.09 1.52 -15.62
C VAL A 14 -11.02 0.74 -14.32
N MET A 15 -11.14 -0.59 -14.37
CA MET A 15 -11.04 -1.46 -13.20
C MET A 15 -9.66 -1.36 -12.53
N VAL A 16 -8.57 -1.35 -13.32
CA VAL A 16 -7.20 -1.15 -12.81
C VAL A 16 -7.02 0.24 -12.17
N ASN A 17 -7.63 1.29 -12.74
CA ASN A 17 -7.57 2.62 -12.15
C ASN A 17 -8.40 2.73 -10.86
N VAL A 18 -9.53 2.01 -10.77
CA VAL A 18 -10.34 1.90 -9.54
C VAL A 18 -9.58 1.13 -8.46
N SER A 19 -8.90 0.03 -8.81
CA SER A 19 -8.07 -0.71 -7.85
C SER A 19 -6.87 0.11 -7.38
N SER A 20 -6.21 0.85 -8.28
CA SER A 20 -5.11 1.75 -7.94
C SER A 20 -5.54 2.86 -6.96
N ARG A 21 -6.67 3.54 -7.23
CA ARG A 21 -7.20 4.56 -6.30
C ARG A 21 -7.56 3.97 -4.94
N LYS A 22 -8.23 2.82 -4.91
CA LYS A 22 -8.53 2.11 -3.65
C LYS A 22 -7.27 1.73 -2.89
N LEU A 23 -6.22 1.30 -3.59
CA LEU A 23 -4.91 1.01 -3.00
C LEU A 23 -4.30 2.28 -2.38
N MET A 24 -4.24 3.38 -3.12
CA MET A 24 -3.71 4.66 -2.61
C MET A 24 -4.45 5.12 -1.36
N THR A 25 -5.79 5.09 -1.35
CA THR A 25 -6.58 5.45 -0.17
C THR A 25 -6.28 4.53 1.02
N ARG A 26 -6.11 3.22 0.79
CA ARG A 26 -5.75 2.27 1.85
C ARG A 26 -4.35 2.51 2.39
N LEU A 27 -3.36 2.69 1.51
CA LEU A 27 -1.99 3.01 1.91
C LEU A 27 -1.96 4.29 2.74
N ARG A 28 -2.63 5.34 2.27
CA ARG A 28 -2.71 6.62 3.00
C ARG A 28 -3.28 6.45 4.40
N ARG A 29 -4.36 5.70 4.58
CA ARG A 29 -4.91 5.40 5.91
C ARG A 29 -3.94 4.64 6.83
N MET A 30 -3.06 3.81 6.28
CA MET A 30 -2.10 3.03 7.07
C MET A 30 -0.83 3.80 7.43
N VAL A 31 -0.26 4.56 6.48
CA VAL A 31 1.07 5.18 6.67
C VAL A 31 1.05 6.69 6.82
N ALA A 32 -0.04 7.35 6.41
CA ALA A 32 -0.21 8.79 6.51
C ALA A 32 -1.65 9.16 6.92
N PRO A 33 -2.08 8.74 8.13
CA PRO A 33 -3.43 9.03 8.60
C PRO A 33 -3.66 10.54 8.68
N GLU A 34 -4.90 10.98 8.46
CA GLU A 34 -5.26 12.41 8.45
C GLU A 34 -4.96 13.11 9.78
N THR A 35 -4.83 12.35 10.88
CA THR A 35 -4.40 12.83 12.19
C THR A 35 -2.94 13.29 12.23
N SER A 36 -2.10 12.79 11.33
CA SER A 36 -0.66 13.06 11.29
C SER A 36 -0.23 13.83 10.04
N PHE A 37 -1.04 13.78 8.97
CA PHE A 37 -0.76 14.43 7.70
C PHE A 37 -1.97 15.25 7.23
N SER A 38 -1.96 16.55 7.52
CA SER A 38 -2.93 17.52 7.00
C SER A 38 -2.45 18.08 5.66
N GLY A 39 -2.60 17.31 4.58
CA GLY A 39 -2.20 17.78 3.24
C GLY A 39 -2.30 16.71 2.17
N GLU A 40 -2.22 17.10 0.90
CA GLU A 40 -2.11 16.14 -0.19
C GLU A 40 -0.73 15.45 -0.13
N VAL A 41 -0.74 14.15 0.11
CA VAL A 41 0.47 13.31 0.00
C VAL A 41 0.54 12.82 -1.44
N ASP A 42 1.60 13.20 -2.16
CA ASP A 42 1.83 12.72 -3.52
C ASP A 42 2.03 11.19 -3.53
N GLY A 43 1.77 10.55 -4.69
CA GLY A 43 1.85 9.10 -4.80
C GLY A 43 3.25 8.52 -4.56
N ALA A 44 4.32 9.23 -4.95
CA ALA A 44 5.69 8.76 -4.78
C ALA A 44 6.12 8.79 -3.31
N THR A 45 5.78 9.87 -2.61
CA THR A 45 5.95 10.02 -1.16
C THR A 45 5.15 8.95 -0.43
N LEU A 46 3.90 8.67 -0.85
CA LEU A 46 3.09 7.61 -0.25
C LEU A 46 3.73 6.23 -0.42
N TYR A 47 4.29 5.92 -1.59
CA TYR A 47 5.02 4.67 -1.81
C TYR A 47 6.29 4.59 -0.95
N ARG A 48 7.04 5.68 -0.82
CA ARG A 48 8.23 5.73 0.05
C ARG A 48 7.85 5.47 1.51
N LEU A 49 6.85 6.17 2.04
CA LEU A 49 6.33 5.94 3.40
C LEU A 49 5.85 4.50 3.60
N THR A 50 5.26 3.92 2.56
CA THR A 50 4.84 2.50 2.58
C THR A 50 6.04 1.56 2.67
N ALA A 51 7.11 1.81 1.89
CA ALA A 51 8.34 1.02 1.98
C ALA A 51 8.98 1.12 3.36
N ASP A 52 9.09 2.34 3.91
CA ASP A 52 9.64 2.58 5.25
C ASP A 52 8.82 1.84 6.32
N HIS A 53 7.49 1.88 6.21
CA HIS A 53 6.60 1.15 7.11
C HIS A 53 6.83 -0.38 7.03
N ILE A 54 7.02 -0.94 5.84
CA ILE A 54 7.35 -2.36 5.66
C ILE A 54 8.69 -2.70 6.31
N PHE A 55 9.72 -1.88 6.13
CA PHE A 55 11.02 -2.09 6.77
C PHE A 55 10.92 -2.10 8.31
N LEU A 56 10.14 -1.17 8.89
CA LEU A 56 9.89 -1.14 10.33
C LEU A 56 9.15 -2.40 10.81
N LEU A 57 8.16 -2.88 10.07
CA LEU A 57 7.45 -4.12 10.39
C LEU A 57 8.40 -5.33 10.33
N GLN A 58 9.27 -5.40 9.32
CA GLN A 58 10.28 -6.46 9.21
C GLN A 58 11.25 -6.44 10.39
N ALA A 59 11.74 -5.26 10.79
CA ALA A 59 12.62 -5.11 11.95
C ALA A 59 11.92 -5.55 13.25
N ARG A 60 10.64 -5.20 13.44
CA ARG A 60 9.83 -5.66 14.58
C ARG A 60 9.67 -7.18 14.60
N ILE A 61 9.40 -7.80 13.46
CA ILE A 61 9.30 -9.26 13.34
C ILE A 61 10.63 -9.93 13.70
N GLN A 62 11.75 -9.40 13.21
CA GLN A 62 13.09 -9.91 13.54
C GLN A 62 13.39 -9.78 15.04
N LEU A 63 13.04 -8.66 15.65
CA LEU A 63 13.18 -8.45 17.09
C LEU A 63 12.33 -9.46 17.88
N LEU A 64 11.06 -9.64 17.52
CA LEU A 64 10.18 -10.63 18.15
C LEU A 64 10.72 -12.05 18.02
N ARG A 65 11.24 -12.43 16.85
CA ARG A 65 11.91 -13.73 16.64
C ARG A 65 13.12 -13.89 17.55
N ARG A 66 13.94 -12.84 17.70
CA ARG A 66 15.11 -12.87 18.59
C ARG A 66 14.70 -13.02 20.05
N ILE A 67 13.66 -12.31 20.48
CA ILE A 67 13.10 -12.43 21.84
C ILE A 67 12.55 -13.85 22.07
N SER A 68 11.75 -14.39 21.13
CA SER A 68 11.21 -15.76 21.20
C SER A 68 12.32 -16.79 21.37
N SER A 69 13.37 -16.68 20.55
CA SER A 69 14.55 -17.54 20.62
C SER A 69 15.29 -17.46 21.96
N VAL A 70 15.30 -16.29 22.63
CA VAL A 70 15.92 -16.12 23.96
C VAL A 70 15.01 -16.67 25.05
N CYS A 71 13.69 -16.52 24.91
CA CYS A 71 12.70 -17.00 25.89
C CYS A 71 12.37 -18.50 25.76
N GLY A 72 12.82 -19.18 24.69
CA GLY A 72 12.51 -20.59 24.45
C GLY A 72 11.05 -20.85 24.09
N LEU A 73 10.36 -19.85 23.53
CA LEU A 73 9.01 -19.96 22.93
C LEU A 73 9.14 -20.26 21.44
#